data_AF-A0A1M6QV06-F1
#
_entry.id   AF-A0A1M6QV06-F1
#
_cell.length_a   1.000
_cell.length_b   1.000
_cell.length_c   1.000
_cell.angle_alpha   90.00
_cell.angle_beta   90.00
_cell.angle_gamma   90.00
#
_symmetry.space_group_name_H-M   'P 1'
#
loop_
_entity.id
_entity.type
_entity.pdbx_description
1 polymer ?
#
loop_
_entity_poly.entity_id
_entity_poly.type
_entity_poly.pdbx_seq_one_letter_code
_entity_poly.pdbx_strand_id
1 'polypeptide(L)'
;MYYMLRSMIDKLKKRSEELKKEIAALYLACKKKNVSWYVKAIVTVVVAYALSPIDLIPDFIPVLGYLDDLVLIPLGIRIAIKLIPQSVMEECRREAEDLFKDGKPRNWKAGAVIILIWLILIWVLATKVFSFELPVDNDTALKYLLLFTGSFLAAAISGAAGFGGALLLLPLLSRTIGTTLAVPVLTLAQLIGNLSRVSIGFRQIRWKPVLMFIAGAIPAAMLGAWSFAVVPKDVVTRIIGVSIIVFVVLKYFKLIQFKPGNITMVCGGTLVGMLSGLVGSAGPLGAAIFLSLNLPPVAYIASEAVTATAMHVVKTMVYQKYVGIGIKEISIGLFMGAAMILGTWAGKKFIESMPKEKFVKFVGVLLCLVGLQMVFFG
;
A
#
# COMPACT_ATOMS: atom_id res chain seq x y z
N MET A 1 -24.12 1.33 32.83
CA MET A 1 -23.19 1.09 31.70
C MET A 1 -22.94 -0.40 31.45
N TYR A 2 -22.39 -1.15 32.42
CA TYR A 2 -22.02 -2.58 32.27
C TYR A 2 -23.16 -3.52 31.86
N TYR A 3 -24.33 -3.43 32.51
CA TYR A 3 -25.51 -4.25 32.18
C TYR A 3 -26.07 -3.98 30.78
N MET A 4 -26.05 -2.72 30.35
CA MET A 4 -26.48 -2.32 29.00
C MET A 4 -25.52 -2.86 27.94
N LEU A 5 -24.20 -2.80 28.20
CA LEU A 5 -23.18 -3.36 27.32
C LEU A 5 -23.34 -4.88 27.17
N ARG A 6 -23.59 -5.59 28.29
CA ARG A 6 -23.77 -7.04 28.31
C ARG A 6 -25.02 -7.48 27.54
N SER A 7 -26.14 -6.79 27.74
CA SER A 7 -27.38 -7.00 26.97
C SER A 7 -27.20 -6.80 25.46
N MET A 8 -26.42 -5.78 25.06
CA MET A 8 -26.09 -5.56 23.64
C MET A 8 -25.22 -6.68 23.06
N ILE A 9 -24.21 -7.14 23.82
CA ILE A 9 -23.34 -8.25 23.43
C ILE A 9 -24.14 -9.54 23.26
N ASP A 10 -25.06 -9.85 24.17
CA ASP A 10 -25.89 -11.05 24.09
C ASP A 10 -26.85 -11.01 22.88
N LYS A 11 -27.43 -9.85 22.58
CA LYS A 11 -28.23 -9.65 21.36
C LYS A 11 -27.40 -9.84 20.08
N LEU A 12 -26.18 -9.29 20.04
CA LEU A 12 -25.28 -9.45 18.90
C LEU A 12 -24.85 -10.92 18.71
N LYS A 13 -24.56 -11.61 19.80
CA LYS A 13 -24.19 -13.03 19.79
C LYS A 13 -25.33 -13.90 19.26
N LYS A 14 -26.56 -13.66 19.74
CA LYS A 14 -27.75 -14.37 19.25
C LYS A 14 -27.97 -14.13 17.76
N ARG A 15 -27.84 -12.88 17.31
CA ARG A 15 -27.98 -12.50 15.89
C ARG A 15 -26.91 -13.13 14.99
N SER A 16 -25.68 -13.26 15.49
CA SER A 16 -24.60 -13.97 14.79
C SER A 16 -24.90 -15.45 14.62
N GLU A 17 -25.41 -16.12 15.66
CA GLU A 17 -25.83 -17.53 15.59
C GLU A 17 -27.00 -17.74 14.64
N GLU A 18 -27.99 -16.84 14.63
CA GLU A 18 -29.09 -16.86 13.65
C GLU A 18 -28.57 -16.71 12.21
N LEU A 19 -27.65 -15.77 11.96
CA LEU A 19 -27.04 -15.57 10.64
C LEU A 19 -26.27 -16.81 10.15
N LYS A 20 -25.54 -17.50 11.04
CA LYS A 20 -24.84 -18.75 10.70
C LYS A 20 -25.81 -19.84 10.25
N LYS A 21 -26.94 -20.00 10.95
CA LYS A 21 -28.00 -20.95 10.57
C LYS A 21 -28.60 -20.60 9.22
N GLU A 22 -28.84 -19.32 8.95
CA GLU A 22 -29.36 -18.88 7.65
C GLU A 22 -28.37 -19.14 6.51
N ILE A 23 -27.07 -18.89 6.71
CA ILE A 23 -26.04 -19.21 5.71
C ILE A 23 -25.99 -20.71 5.41
N ALA A 24 -26.15 -21.57 6.43
CA ALA A 24 -26.21 -23.02 6.27
C ALA A 24 -27.44 -23.46 5.45
N ALA A 25 -28.61 -22.90 5.75
CA ALA A 25 -29.84 -23.19 5.02
C ALA A 25 -29.77 -22.70 3.56
N LEU A 26 -29.21 -21.50 3.33
CA LEU A 26 -28.97 -20.97 1.99
C LEU A 26 -27.99 -21.84 1.19
N TYR A 27 -26.95 -22.38 1.83
CA TYR A 27 -26.02 -23.32 1.18
C TYR A 27 -26.72 -24.60 0.71
N LEU A 28 -27.64 -25.14 1.50
CA LEU A 28 -28.45 -26.30 1.12
C LEU A 28 -29.45 -25.95 0.00
N ALA A 29 -30.05 -24.77 0.05
CA ALA A 29 -30.98 -24.30 -0.98
C ALA A 29 -30.34 -24.23 -2.37
N CYS A 30 -29.03 -23.92 -2.47
CA CYS A 30 -28.30 -23.97 -3.74
C CYS A 30 -28.30 -25.36 -4.40
N LYS A 31 -28.43 -26.43 -3.62
CA LYS A 31 -28.38 -27.82 -4.10
C LYS A 31 -29.75 -28.38 -4.49
N LYS A 32 -30.85 -27.75 -4.08
CA LYS A 32 -32.22 -28.25 -4.36
C LYS A 32 -32.60 -28.00 -5.82
N LYS A 33 -33.22 -28.98 -6.49
CA LYS A 33 -33.61 -28.88 -7.92
C LYS A 33 -34.67 -27.80 -8.16
N ASN A 34 -35.55 -27.57 -7.19
CA ASN A 34 -36.73 -26.70 -7.29
C ASN A 34 -36.42 -25.19 -7.19
N VAL A 35 -35.15 -24.81 -7.02
CA VAL A 35 -34.72 -23.41 -7.01
C VAL A 35 -34.23 -23.02 -8.41
N SER A 36 -34.81 -21.93 -8.96
CA SER A 36 -34.43 -21.39 -10.26
C SER A 36 -32.94 -21.06 -10.34
N TRP A 37 -32.34 -21.23 -11.52
CA TRP A 37 -30.90 -21.11 -11.71
C TRP A 37 -30.34 -19.72 -11.34
N TYR A 38 -31.08 -18.63 -11.60
CA TYR A 38 -30.66 -17.27 -11.25
C TYR A 38 -30.71 -17.03 -9.73
N VAL A 39 -31.69 -17.62 -9.03
CA VAL A 39 -31.76 -17.60 -7.56
C VAL A 39 -30.59 -18.37 -6.98
N LYS A 40 -30.26 -19.54 -7.54
CA LYS A 40 -29.05 -20.31 -7.15
C LYS A 40 -27.78 -19.49 -7.33
N ALA A 41 -27.64 -18.74 -8.42
CA ALA A 41 -26.48 -17.89 -8.65
C ALA A 41 -26.34 -16.81 -7.56
N ILE A 42 -27.42 -16.07 -7.26
CA ILE A 42 -27.44 -15.03 -6.21
C ILE A 42 -27.12 -15.64 -4.84
N VAL A 43 -27.78 -16.74 -4.47
CA VAL A 43 -27.57 -17.41 -3.18
C VAL A 43 -26.13 -17.94 -3.08
N THR A 44 -25.60 -18.49 -4.18
CA THR A 44 -24.21 -18.97 -4.22
C THR A 44 -23.22 -17.84 -4.00
N VAL A 45 -23.43 -16.66 -4.58
CA VAL A 45 -22.57 -15.49 -4.34
C VAL A 45 -22.62 -15.08 -2.86
N VAL A 46 -23.81 -14.97 -2.27
CA VAL A 46 -23.99 -14.59 -0.86
C VAL A 46 -23.33 -15.60 0.08
N VAL A 47 -23.54 -16.90 -0.15
CA VAL A 47 -22.98 -17.98 0.67
C VAL A 47 -21.47 -18.10 0.48
N ALA A 48 -20.98 -18.05 -0.76
CA ALA A 48 -19.56 -18.10 -1.06
C ALA A 48 -18.82 -16.91 -0.43
N TYR A 49 -19.46 -15.74 -0.41
CA TYR A 49 -18.96 -14.56 0.27
C TYR A 49 -18.93 -14.74 1.80
N ALA A 50 -20.03 -15.15 2.43
CA ALA A 50 -20.10 -15.32 3.88
C ALA A 50 -19.21 -16.46 4.43
N LEU A 51 -18.88 -17.43 3.57
CA LEU A 51 -17.93 -18.51 3.86
C LEU A 51 -16.51 -18.21 3.36
N SER A 52 -16.29 -17.09 2.68
CA SER A 52 -14.98 -16.67 2.19
C SER A 52 -14.02 -16.49 3.37
N PRO A 53 -12.77 -16.95 3.25
CA PRO A 53 -11.72 -16.66 4.22
C PRO A 53 -11.11 -15.26 4.06
N ILE A 54 -11.57 -14.48 3.08
CA ILE A 54 -11.04 -13.15 2.69
C ILE A 54 -12.20 -12.14 2.70
N ASP A 55 -12.03 -11.03 3.44
CA ASP A 55 -12.99 -9.93 3.53
C ASP A 55 -12.95 -9.03 2.27
N LEU A 56 -14.12 -8.53 1.83
CA LEU A 56 -14.25 -7.71 0.61
C LEU A 56 -13.57 -6.35 0.80
N ILE A 57 -13.67 -5.83 2.02
CA ILE A 57 -13.02 -4.61 2.44
C ILE A 57 -12.03 -4.97 3.54
N PRO A 58 -10.73 -4.80 3.30
CA PRO A 58 -9.77 -5.15 4.32
C PRO A 58 -9.98 -4.37 5.62
N ASP A 59 -9.93 -5.06 6.75
CA ASP A 59 -10.01 -4.52 8.12
C ASP A 59 -9.07 -3.33 8.40
N PHE A 60 -8.05 -3.12 7.56
CA PHE A 60 -7.10 -2.02 7.71
C PHE A 60 -7.66 -0.65 7.30
N ILE A 61 -8.80 -0.57 6.60
CA ILE A 61 -9.47 0.70 6.28
C ILE A 61 -10.44 1.04 7.43
N PRO A 62 -10.13 2.04 8.29
CA PRO A 62 -11.01 2.39 9.40
C PRO A 62 -12.41 2.73 8.88
N VAL A 63 -13.46 2.26 9.59
CA VAL A 63 -14.89 2.42 9.26
C VAL A 63 -15.38 1.58 8.07
N LEU A 64 -14.67 1.57 6.94
CA LEU A 64 -15.09 0.83 5.74
C LEU A 64 -14.90 -0.70 5.87
N GLY A 65 -13.88 -1.16 6.58
CA GLY A 65 -13.62 -2.59 6.79
C GLY A 65 -14.68 -3.34 7.59
N TYR A 66 -15.62 -2.63 8.24
CA TYR A 66 -16.74 -3.25 8.95
C TYR A 66 -18.05 -3.24 8.15
N LEU A 67 -18.05 -2.60 6.97
CA LEU A 67 -19.26 -2.34 6.21
C LEU A 67 -19.86 -3.61 5.61
N ASP A 68 -19.01 -4.51 5.14
CA ASP A 68 -19.38 -5.77 4.55
C ASP A 68 -19.97 -6.76 5.57
N ASP A 69 -19.40 -6.83 6.77
CA ASP A 69 -19.94 -7.62 7.89
C ASP A 69 -21.25 -7.07 8.47
N LEU A 70 -21.41 -5.75 8.54
CA LEU A 70 -22.58 -5.12 9.18
C LEU A 70 -23.76 -4.88 8.24
N VAL A 71 -23.50 -4.69 6.94
CA VAL A 71 -24.53 -4.27 5.98
C VAL A 71 -24.68 -5.25 4.83
N LEU A 72 -23.56 -5.65 4.21
CA LEU A 72 -23.58 -6.38 2.95
C LEU A 72 -24.04 -7.84 3.13
N ILE A 73 -23.50 -8.56 4.12
CA ILE A 73 -23.92 -9.94 4.45
C ILE A 73 -25.39 -10.01 4.88
N PRO A 74 -25.87 -9.22 5.87
CA PRO A 74 -27.27 -9.29 6.29
C PRO A 74 -28.25 -8.93 5.18
N LEU A 75 -27.92 -7.94 4.34
CA LEU A 75 -28.75 -7.54 3.21
C LEU A 75 -28.79 -8.63 2.13
N GLY A 76 -27.62 -9.20 1.80
CA GLY A 76 -27.51 -10.29 0.83
C GLY A 76 -28.33 -11.52 1.25
N ILE A 77 -28.24 -11.91 2.52
CA ILE A 77 -29.06 -13.00 3.09
C ILE A 77 -30.56 -12.67 2.99
N ARG A 78 -30.95 -11.44 3.32
CA ARG A 78 -32.36 -11.01 3.24
C ARG A 78 -32.92 -11.08 1.81
N ILE A 79 -32.13 -10.65 0.82
CA ILE A 79 -32.51 -10.75 -0.60
C ILE A 79 -32.60 -12.21 -1.03
N ALA A 80 -31.60 -13.03 -0.67
CA ALA A 80 -31.56 -14.45 -0.98
C ALA A 80 -32.78 -15.21 -0.44
N ILE A 81 -33.15 -15.00 0.83
CA ILE A 81 -34.32 -15.60 1.46
C ILE A 81 -35.61 -15.19 0.75
N LYS A 82 -35.73 -13.92 0.33
CA LYS A 82 -36.94 -13.42 -0.36
C LYS A 82 -37.14 -14.05 -1.75
N LEU A 83 -36.06 -14.55 -2.37
CA LEU A 83 -36.08 -15.14 -3.70
C LEU A 83 -36.30 -16.66 -3.70
N ILE A 84 -36.08 -17.33 -2.56
CA ILE A 84 -36.28 -18.78 -2.43
C ILE A 84 -37.73 -19.06 -2.01
N PRO A 85 -38.43 -20.04 -2.64
CA PRO A 85 -39.76 -20.46 -2.20
C PRO A 85 -39.76 -20.86 -0.72
N GLN A 86 -40.76 -20.39 0.05
CA GLN A 86 -40.82 -20.59 1.50
C GLN A 86 -40.77 -22.09 1.90
N SER A 87 -41.43 -22.96 1.14
CA SER A 87 -41.41 -24.41 1.37
C SER A 87 -40.01 -25.01 1.32
N VAL A 88 -39.18 -24.57 0.38
CA VAL A 88 -37.78 -25.04 0.23
C VAL A 88 -36.91 -24.47 1.35
N MET A 89 -37.13 -23.20 1.74
CA MET A 89 -36.35 -22.56 2.78
C MET A 89 -36.60 -23.18 4.16
N GLU A 90 -37.85 -23.54 4.49
CA GLU A 90 -38.19 -24.22 5.73
C GLU A 90 -37.58 -25.62 5.82
N GLU A 91 -37.62 -26.38 4.72
CA GLU A 91 -36.95 -27.68 4.61
C GLU A 91 -35.43 -27.53 4.82
N CYS A 92 -34.79 -26.57 4.15
CA CYS A 92 -33.36 -26.33 4.29
C CYS A 92 -32.97 -25.82 5.69
N ARG A 93 -33.82 -25.05 6.37
CA ARG A 93 -33.58 -24.61 7.77
C ARG A 93 -33.61 -25.77 8.76
N ARG A 94 -34.50 -26.74 8.56
CA ARG A 94 -34.54 -27.97 9.36
C ARG A 94 -33.31 -28.84 9.14
N GLU A 95 -32.88 -29.00 7.89
CA GLU A 95 -31.66 -29.75 7.55
C GLU A 95 -30.37 -29.05 8.00
N ALA A 96 -30.39 -27.73 8.20
CA ALA A 96 -29.22 -26.92 8.53
C ALA A 96 -28.78 -26.96 10.00
N GLU A 97 -29.60 -27.48 10.94
CA GLU A 97 -29.32 -27.42 12.38
C GLU A 97 -28.04 -28.15 12.80
N ASP A 98 -27.57 -29.10 11.99
CA ASP A 98 -26.37 -29.90 12.28
C ASP A 98 -25.22 -29.73 11.27
N LEU A 99 -25.42 -28.99 10.18
CA LEU A 99 -24.51 -29.01 9.02
C LEU A 99 -23.11 -28.40 9.28
N PHE A 100 -23.00 -27.47 10.22
CA PHE A 100 -21.75 -26.77 10.56
C PHE A 100 -21.29 -26.97 12.02
N LYS A 101 -21.82 -27.99 12.73
CA LYS A 101 -21.38 -28.30 14.10
C LYS A 101 -19.87 -28.61 14.18
N ASP A 102 -19.32 -29.27 13.16
CA ASP A 102 -17.90 -29.64 13.08
C ASP A 102 -17.03 -28.64 12.30
N GLY A 103 -17.57 -27.46 11.98
CA GLY A 103 -16.87 -26.37 11.29
C GLY A 103 -17.34 -26.11 9.85
N LYS A 104 -16.89 -24.99 9.27
CA LYS A 104 -17.25 -24.56 7.91
C LYS A 104 -16.68 -25.55 6.86
N PRO A 105 -17.42 -25.91 5.80
CA PRO A 105 -16.92 -26.75 4.73
C PRO A 105 -15.77 -26.04 4.00
N ARG A 106 -14.58 -26.63 4.06
CA ARG A 106 -13.38 -26.12 3.37
C ARG A 106 -13.44 -26.48 1.89
N ASN A 107 -14.22 -25.74 1.12
CA ASN A 107 -14.21 -25.88 -0.34
C ASN A 107 -13.10 -25.02 -0.95
N TRP A 108 -11.88 -25.56 -0.98
CA TRP A 108 -10.70 -24.90 -1.55
C TRP A 108 -10.89 -24.48 -3.02
N LYS A 109 -11.71 -25.20 -3.79
CA LYS A 109 -12.03 -24.80 -5.17
C LYS A 109 -12.85 -23.51 -5.21
N ALA A 110 -13.83 -23.35 -4.31
CA ALA A 110 -14.58 -22.11 -4.19
C ALA A 110 -13.69 -20.95 -3.75
N GLY A 111 -12.79 -21.18 -2.79
CA GLY A 111 -11.78 -20.18 -2.39
C GLY A 111 -10.86 -19.77 -3.54
N ALA A 112 -10.37 -20.73 -4.33
CA ALA A 112 -9.54 -20.46 -5.50
C ALA A 112 -10.27 -19.63 -6.57
N VAL A 113 -11.55 -19.93 -6.84
CA VAL A 113 -12.37 -19.16 -7.78
C VAL A 113 -12.58 -17.72 -7.30
N ILE A 114 -12.85 -17.51 -6.01
CA ILE A 114 -12.99 -16.17 -5.42
C ILE A 114 -11.69 -15.39 -5.56
N ILE A 115 -10.54 -15.99 -5.22
CA ILE A 115 -9.22 -15.37 -5.40
C ILE A 115 -9.01 -14.98 -6.87
N LEU A 116 -9.37 -15.86 -7.80
CA LEU A 116 -9.19 -15.62 -9.24
C LEU A 116 -10.10 -14.48 -9.74
N ILE A 117 -11.35 -14.41 -9.27
CA ILE A 117 -12.25 -13.27 -9.54
C ILE A 117 -11.67 -11.96 -9.03
N TRP A 118 -11.11 -11.96 -7.81
CA TRP A 118 -10.47 -10.78 -7.23
C TRP A 118 -9.23 -10.34 -8.00
N LEU A 119 -8.38 -11.28 -8.40
CA LEU A 119 -7.21 -10.99 -9.24
C LEU A 119 -7.64 -10.37 -10.58
N ILE A 120 -8.71 -10.88 -11.20
CA ILE A 120 -9.29 -10.30 -12.42
C ILE A 120 -9.84 -8.89 -12.16
N LEU A 121 -10.60 -8.68 -11.08
CA LEU A 121 -11.15 -7.37 -10.73
C LEU A 121 -10.06 -6.33 -10.48
N ILE A 122 -9.02 -6.69 -9.73
CA ILE A 122 -7.84 -5.85 -9.50
C ILE A 122 -7.16 -5.53 -10.83
N TRP A 123 -6.99 -6.53 -11.70
CA TRP A 123 -6.40 -6.35 -13.03
C TRP A 123 -7.25 -5.41 -13.90
N VAL A 124 -8.57 -5.58 -13.95
CA VAL A 124 -9.49 -4.70 -14.72
C VAL A 124 -9.50 -3.27 -14.17
N LEU A 125 -9.65 -3.10 -12.86
CA LEU A 125 -9.65 -1.77 -12.23
C LEU A 125 -8.32 -1.07 -12.47
N ALA A 126 -7.22 -1.81 -12.38
CA ALA A 126 -5.92 -1.27 -12.71
C ALA A 126 -5.83 -0.87 -14.18
N THR A 127 -6.13 -1.76 -15.14
CA THR A 127 -6.07 -1.41 -16.57
C THR A 127 -6.88 -0.15 -16.88
N LYS A 128 -8.06 0.03 -16.27
CA LYS A 128 -8.90 1.25 -16.39
C LYS A 128 -8.26 2.50 -15.79
N VAL A 129 -7.73 2.41 -14.57
CA VAL A 129 -7.01 3.52 -13.91
C VAL A 129 -5.76 3.90 -14.71
N PHE A 130 -5.12 2.92 -15.36
CA PHE A 130 -3.88 3.13 -16.10
C PHE A 130 -4.08 3.58 -17.55
N SER A 131 -5.15 3.14 -18.20
CA SER A 131 -5.59 3.62 -19.53
C SER A 131 -6.30 4.98 -19.45
N PHE A 132 -6.58 5.46 -18.24
CA PHE A 132 -7.07 6.82 -18.05
C PHE A 132 -5.95 7.80 -18.36
N GLU A 133 -5.90 8.23 -19.61
CA GLU A 133 -5.10 9.36 -20.02
C GLU A 133 -5.66 10.60 -19.33
N LEU A 134 -4.88 11.14 -18.40
CA LEU A 134 -5.21 12.44 -17.84
C LEU A 134 -5.18 13.44 -19.01
N PRO A 135 -6.23 14.26 -19.20
CA PRO A 135 -6.27 15.28 -20.25
C PRO A 135 -5.36 16.44 -19.84
N VAL A 136 -4.05 16.18 -19.80
CA VAL A 136 -3.02 17.09 -19.32
C VAL A 136 -2.13 17.44 -20.50
N ASP A 137 -2.45 18.56 -21.12
CA ASP A 137 -1.55 19.30 -21.99
C ASP A 137 -0.48 20.06 -21.18
N ASN A 138 0.55 20.55 -21.86
CA ASN A 138 1.81 20.93 -21.22
C ASN A 138 1.73 22.16 -20.28
N ASP A 139 0.66 22.96 -20.35
CA ASP A 139 0.52 24.28 -19.71
C ASP A 139 -0.84 24.54 -18.97
N THR A 140 -1.69 23.53 -18.75
CA THR A 140 -2.96 23.76 -18.03
C THR A 140 -2.81 23.85 -16.52
N ALA A 141 -3.67 24.65 -15.89
CA ALA A 141 -3.82 24.74 -14.43
C ALA A 141 -4.07 23.37 -13.77
N LEU A 142 -4.71 22.44 -14.49
CA LEU A 142 -4.95 21.06 -14.05
C LEU A 142 -3.65 20.30 -13.76
N LYS A 143 -2.61 20.46 -14.60
CA LYS A 143 -1.29 19.85 -14.40
C LYS A 143 -0.68 20.26 -13.06
N TYR A 144 -0.64 21.55 -12.80
CA TYR A 144 -0.08 22.10 -11.56
C TYR A 144 -0.93 21.73 -10.34
N LEU A 145 -2.26 21.69 -10.48
CA LEU A 145 -3.15 21.22 -9.42
C LEU A 145 -2.88 19.75 -9.06
N LEU A 146 -2.73 18.88 -10.06
CA LEU A 146 -2.41 17.46 -9.85
C LEU A 146 -1.03 17.27 -9.22
N LEU A 147 -0.01 17.99 -9.70
CA LEU A 147 1.33 17.94 -9.14
C LEU A 147 1.36 18.43 -7.69
N PHE A 148 0.63 19.50 -7.37
CA PHE A 148 0.52 20.01 -6.01
C PHE A 148 -0.19 19.02 -5.08
N THR A 149 -1.40 18.60 -5.46
CA THR A 149 -2.23 17.69 -4.63
C THR A 149 -1.57 16.32 -4.47
N GLY A 150 -1.01 15.77 -5.55
CA GLY A 150 -0.23 14.54 -5.51
C GLY A 150 0.97 14.66 -4.57
N SER A 151 1.75 15.74 -4.69
CA SER A 151 2.92 16.01 -3.83
C SER A 151 2.55 16.16 -2.37
N PHE A 152 1.47 16.89 -2.08
CA PHE A 152 0.92 17.05 -0.74
C PHE A 152 0.52 15.70 -0.14
N LEU A 153 -0.30 14.91 -0.84
CA LEU A 153 -0.79 13.62 -0.36
C LEU A 153 0.36 12.62 -0.19
N ALA A 154 1.26 12.54 -1.17
CA ALA A 154 2.44 11.70 -1.09
C ALA A 154 3.32 12.08 0.10
N ALA A 155 3.51 13.39 0.36
CA ALA A 155 4.26 13.87 1.51
C ALA A 155 3.54 13.67 2.85
N ALA A 156 2.20 13.71 2.89
CA ALA A 156 1.45 13.39 4.09
C ALA A 156 1.61 11.91 4.47
N ILE A 157 1.46 11.01 3.49
CA ILE A 157 1.64 9.57 3.68
C ILE A 157 3.10 9.23 4.01
N SER A 158 4.05 9.82 3.30
CA SER A 158 5.48 9.52 3.51
C SER A 158 6.10 10.26 4.70
N GLY A 159 5.57 11.43 5.06
CA GLY A 159 5.79 12.03 6.36
C GLY A 159 5.34 11.07 7.46
N ALA A 160 4.17 10.43 7.27
CA ALA A 160 3.62 9.42 8.15
C ALA A 160 4.47 8.14 8.27
N ALA A 161 4.92 7.60 7.15
CA ALA A 161 5.58 6.30 7.07
C ALA A 161 7.12 6.39 7.15
N GLY A 162 7.69 7.57 6.91
CA GLY A 162 9.13 7.78 6.73
C GLY A 162 9.68 7.35 5.36
N PHE A 163 8.85 6.92 4.40
CA PHE A 163 9.26 6.55 3.04
C PHE A 163 8.05 6.59 2.08
N GLY A 164 8.26 6.28 0.80
CA GLY A 164 7.17 6.01 -0.16
C GLY A 164 6.72 7.22 -0.96
N GLY A 165 7.16 8.44 -0.60
CA GLY A 165 6.82 9.66 -1.34
C GLY A 165 7.26 9.58 -2.80
N ALA A 166 8.43 9.02 -3.07
CA ALA A 166 8.95 8.87 -4.42
C ALA A 166 8.10 7.90 -5.26
N LEU A 167 7.65 6.81 -4.64
CA LEU A 167 6.87 5.76 -5.31
C LEU A 167 5.47 6.23 -5.66
N LEU A 168 4.85 7.00 -4.76
CA LEU A 168 3.53 7.57 -5.00
C LEU A 168 3.54 8.64 -6.10
N LEU A 169 4.66 9.38 -6.25
CA LEU A 169 4.76 10.48 -7.21
C LEU A 169 5.30 10.08 -8.59
N LEU A 170 6.11 9.04 -8.67
CA LEU A 170 6.76 8.67 -9.92
C LEU A 170 5.78 8.37 -11.07
N PRO A 171 4.65 7.64 -10.88
CA PRO A 171 3.68 7.43 -11.95
C PRO A 171 3.02 8.72 -12.44
N LEU A 172 2.70 9.62 -11.51
CA LEU A 172 2.11 10.93 -11.83
C LEU A 172 3.09 11.79 -12.64
N LEU A 173 4.35 11.87 -12.21
CA LEU A 173 5.40 12.60 -12.91
C LEU A 173 5.68 12.00 -14.30
N SER A 174 5.78 10.68 -14.39
CA SER A 174 6.05 10.00 -15.67
C SER A 174 4.99 10.32 -16.72
N ARG A 175 3.72 10.47 -16.31
CA ARG A 175 2.62 10.88 -17.19
C ARG A 175 2.58 12.37 -17.51
N THR A 176 2.97 13.23 -16.57
CA THR A 176 2.79 14.69 -16.71
C THR A 176 4.00 15.42 -17.30
N ILE A 177 5.21 14.88 -17.11
CA ILE A 177 6.46 15.48 -17.58
C ILE A 177 7.39 14.49 -18.33
N GLY A 178 6.95 13.24 -18.50
CA GLY A 178 7.69 12.21 -19.23
C GLY A 178 8.68 11.43 -18.36
N THR A 179 8.92 10.17 -18.72
CA THR A 179 9.77 9.22 -17.96
C THR A 179 11.22 9.68 -17.82
N THR A 180 11.76 10.42 -18.79
CA THR A 180 13.13 10.96 -18.76
C THR A 180 13.33 11.99 -17.65
N LEU A 181 12.40 12.94 -17.51
CA LEU A 181 12.52 14.06 -16.57
C LEU A 181 11.80 13.77 -15.23
N ALA A 182 10.95 12.75 -15.18
CA ALA A 182 10.24 12.32 -13.98
C ALA A 182 11.18 12.10 -12.78
N VAL A 183 12.23 11.29 -12.94
CA VAL A 183 13.15 10.96 -11.85
C VAL A 183 14.01 12.17 -11.40
N PRO A 184 14.58 12.99 -12.30
CA PRO A 184 15.25 14.23 -11.93
C PRO A 184 14.36 15.24 -11.18
N VAL A 185 13.16 15.54 -11.69
CA VAL A 185 12.23 16.48 -11.04
C VAL A 185 11.74 15.91 -9.71
N LEU A 186 11.46 14.60 -9.65
CA LEU A 186 11.14 13.92 -8.40
C LEU A 186 12.25 14.08 -7.37
N THR A 187 13.51 13.98 -7.80
CA THR A 187 14.67 14.10 -6.92
C THR A 187 14.76 15.49 -6.29
N LEU A 188 14.46 16.55 -7.05
CA LEU A 188 14.38 17.92 -6.53
C LEU A 188 13.23 18.08 -5.52
N ALA A 189 12.04 17.60 -5.85
CA ALA A 189 10.89 17.67 -4.94
C ALA A 189 11.15 16.90 -3.64
N GLN A 190 11.68 15.68 -3.74
CA GLN A 190 12.00 14.83 -2.58
C GLN A 190 13.14 15.40 -1.74
N LEU A 191 14.10 16.12 -2.31
CA LEU A 191 15.12 16.82 -1.53
C LEU A 191 14.46 17.77 -0.53
N ILE A 192 13.52 18.60 -1.00
CA ILE A 192 12.80 19.56 -0.16
C ILE A 192 11.88 18.83 0.84
N GLY A 193 11.13 17.83 0.39
CA GLY A 193 10.25 17.04 1.25
C GLY A 193 11.01 16.32 2.37
N ASN A 194 12.19 15.74 2.07
CA ASN A 194 13.00 15.08 3.08
C ASN A 194 13.68 16.09 4.02
N LEU A 195 14.17 17.24 3.54
CA LEU A 195 14.65 18.31 4.40
C LEU A 195 13.58 18.78 5.41
N SER A 196 12.32 18.88 4.95
CA SER A 196 11.17 19.16 5.83
C SER A 196 11.05 18.09 6.93
N ARG A 197 11.14 16.79 6.59
CA ARG A 197 11.11 15.70 7.58
C ARG A 197 12.30 15.70 8.54
N VAL A 198 13.49 16.04 8.07
CA VAL A 198 14.69 16.16 8.92
C VAL A 198 14.44 17.17 10.04
N SER A 199 13.82 18.31 9.74
CA SER A 199 13.54 19.35 10.73
C SER A 199 12.61 18.90 11.87
N ILE A 200 11.75 17.90 11.65
CA ILE A 200 10.81 17.37 12.65
C ILE A 200 11.54 16.65 13.80
N GLY A 201 12.63 15.93 13.49
CA GLY A 201 13.25 14.99 14.43
C GLY A 201 14.76 15.08 14.53
N PHE A 202 15.38 16.16 14.04
CA PHE A 202 16.84 16.30 13.91
C PHE A 202 17.63 15.91 15.17
N ARG A 203 17.18 16.37 16.34
CA ARG A 203 17.84 16.10 17.63
C ARG A 203 17.72 14.65 18.10
N GLN A 204 16.82 13.86 17.51
CA GLN A 204 16.57 12.46 17.89
C GLN A 204 17.34 11.47 16.99
N ILE A 205 18.10 11.96 16.02
CA ILE A 205 18.84 11.14 15.07
C ILE A 205 19.99 10.40 15.77
N ARG A 206 20.08 9.09 15.54
CA ARG A 206 21.27 8.31 15.89
C ARG A 206 22.27 8.39 14.75
N TRP A 207 23.25 9.28 14.88
CA TRP A 207 24.18 9.62 13.81
C TRP A 207 25.06 8.47 13.31
N LYS A 208 25.57 7.61 14.20
CA LYS A 208 26.49 6.54 13.78
C LYS A 208 25.88 5.59 12.72
N PRO A 209 24.69 5.00 12.91
CA PRO A 209 24.04 4.22 11.86
C PRO A 209 23.77 5.01 10.57
N VAL A 210 23.34 6.27 10.70
CA VAL A 210 23.06 7.16 9.55
C VAL A 210 24.31 7.41 8.72
N LEU A 211 25.44 7.72 9.36
CA LEU A 211 26.71 7.97 8.68
C LEU A 211 27.24 6.70 8.00
N MET A 212 27.11 5.54 8.65
CA MET A 212 27.46 4.24 8.04
C MET A 212 26.60 3.93 6.80
N PHE A 213 25.31 4.28 6.85
CA PHE A 213 24.43 4.15 5.69
C PHE A 213 24.85 5.08 4.56
N ILE A 214 25.10 6.35 4.86
CA ILE A 214 25.52 7.38 3.90
C ILE A 214 26.83 6.98 3.22
N ALA A 215 27.78 6.40 3.96
CA ALA A 215 29.06 5.96 3.42
C ALA A 215 28.91 4.98 2.24
N GLY A 216 27.95 4.06 2.30
CA GLY A 216 27.60 3.20 1.17
C GLY A 216 26.66 3.87 0.16
N ALA A 217 25.70 4.65 0.64
CA ALA A 217 24.61 5.18 -0.17
C ALA A 217 25.04 6.28 -1.16
N ILE A 218 25.94 7.19 -0.78
CA ILE A 218 26.39 8.27 -1.66
C ILE A 218 27.09 7.73 -2.92
N PRO A 219 28.18 6.95 -2.83
CA PRO A 219 28.88 6.49 -4.04
C PRO A 219 27.98 5.62 -4.90
N ALA A 220 27.16 4.76 -4.29
CA ALA A 220 26.21 3.93 -5.02
C ALA A 220 25.09 4.74 -5.70
N ALA A 221 24.58 5.79 -5.06
CA ALA A 221 23.58 6.68 -5.66
C ALA A 221 24.13 7.47 -6.84
N MET A 222 25.39 7.89 -6.78
CA MET A 222 26.07 8.52 -7.92
C MET A 222 26.19 7.54 -9.10
N LEU A 223 26.63 6.31 -8.84
CA LEU A 223 26.73 5.26 -9.86
C LEU A 223 25.36 4.89 -10.45
N GLY A 224 24.33 4.76 -9.60
CA GLY A 224 22.96 4.48 -10.03
C GLY A 224 22.38 5.62 -10.88
N ALA A 225 22.59 6.88 -10.48
CA ALA A 225 22.11 8.04 -11.22
C ALA A 225 22.84 8.22 -12.57
N TRP A 226 24.13 7.89 -12.63
CA TRP A 226 24.85 7.85 -13.89
C TRP A 226 24.31 6.73 -14.79
N SER A 227 24.07 5.55 -14.23
CA SER A 227 23.49 4.42 -14.96
C SER A 227 22.09 4.74 -15.49
N PHE A 228 21.26 5.49 -14.75
CA PHE A 228 19.95 5.95 -15.23
C PHE A 228 20.03 6.77 -16.53
N ALA A 229 21.12 7.52 -16.73
CA ALA A 229 21.30 8.33 -17.94
C ALA A 229 21.71 7.48 -19.17
N VAL A 230 22.24 6.27 -18.96
CA VAL A 230 22.86 5.46 -20.01
C VAL A 230 22.08 4.15 -20.30
N VAL A 231 21.38 3.60 -19.31
CA VAL A 231 20.73 2.29 -19.40
C VAL A 231 19.28 2.41 -19.90
N PRO A 232 18.80 1.46 -20.76
CA PRO A 232 17.41 1.41 -21.19
C PRO A 232 16.42 1.33 -20.01
N LYS A 233 15.48 2.28 -19.96
CA LYS A 233 14.60 2.54 -18.80
C LYS A 233 13.64 1.40 -18.47
N ASP A 234 13.15 0.67 -19.48
CA ASP A 234 12.12 -0.35 -19.30
C ASP A 234 12.64 -1.61 -18.57
N VAL A 235 13.90 -1.97 -18.82
CA VAL A 235 14.56 -3.12 -18.18
C VAL A 235 14.82 -2.82 -16.70
N VAL A 236 15.24 -1.58 -16.43
CA VAL A 236 15.58 -1.09 -15.11
C VAL A 236 14.37 -1.09 -14.16
N THR A 237 13.22 -0.55 -14.59
CA THR A 237 12.04 -0.47 -13.70
C THR A 237 11.50 -1.85 -13.34
N ARG A 238 11.47 -2.78 -14.31
CA ARG A 238 11.05 -4.18 -14.08
C ARG A 238 11.95 -4.92 -13.10
N ILE A 239 13.27 -4.77 -13.23
CA ILE A 239 14.24 -5.40 -12.32
C ILE A 239 14.04 -4.90 -10.88
N ILE A 240 13.75 -3.61 -10.69
CA ILE A 240 13.50 -3.05 -9.36
C ILE A 240 12.17 -3.51 -8.78
N GLY A 241 11.10 -3.54 -9.59
CA GLY A 241 9.80 -4.10 -9.18
C GLY A 241 9.95 -5.52 -8.65
N VAL A 242 10.66 -6.39 -9.40
CA VAL A 242 10.97 -7.77 -8.98
C VAL A 242 11.82 -7.80 -7.70
N SER A 243 12.87 -6.98 -7.62
CA SER A 243 13.77 -6.95 -6.45
C SER A 243 13.05 -6.54 -5.17
N ILE A 244 12.10 -5.59 -5.24
CA ILE A 244 11.29 -5.17 -4.09
C ILE A 244 10.32 -6.28 -3.68
N ILE A 245 9.65 -6.98 -4.62
CA ILE A 245 8.83 -8.15 -4.26
C ILE A 245 9.67 -9.18 -3.54
N VAL A 246 10.79 -9.59 -4.14
CA VAL A 246 11.68 -10.62 -3.59
C VAL A 246 12.10 -10.20 -2.18
N PHE A 247 12.49 -8.94 -2.00
CA PHE A 247 12.81 -8.40 -0.68
C PHE A 247 11.65 -8.47 0.32
N VAL A 248 10.45 -8.04 -0.07
CA VAL A 248 9.25 -8.07 0.78
C VAL A 248 8.89 -9.50 1.16
N VAL A 249 8.93 -10.43 0.21
CA VAL A 249 8.70 -11.87 0.41
C VAL A 249 9.73 -12.43 1.37
N LEU A 250 11.02 -12.22 1.12
CA LEU A 250 12.11 -12.71 1.97
C LEU A 250 12.01 -12.14 3.40
N LYS A 251 11.57 -10.89 3.56
CA LYS A 251 11.32 -10.28 4.87
C LYS A 251 10.07 -10.84 5.55
N TYR A 252 8.97 -10.99 4.81
CA TYR A 252 7.68 -11.48 5.33
C TYR A 252 7.78 -12.90 5.87
N PHE A 253 8.45 -13.78 5.12
CA PHE A 253 8.75 -15.15 5.55
C PHE A 253 9.92 -15.23 6.54
N LYS A 254 10.46 -14.10 7.00
CA LYS A 254 11.60 -14.00 7.92
C LYS A 254 12.85 -14.76 7.44
N LEU A 255 12.97 -14.98 6.14
CA LEU A 255 14.12 -15.63 5.50
C LEU A 255 15.36 -14.73 5.54
N ILE A 256 15.15 -13.41 5.63
CA ILE A 256 16.21 -12.44 5.89
C ILE A 256 15.92 -11.73 7.22
N GLN A 257 16.86 -11.82 8.16
CA GLN A 257 16.88 -11.02 9.38
C GLN A 257 18.10 -10.12 9.36
N PHE A 258 17.88 -8.81 9.21
CA PHE A 258 18.96 -7.84 9.32
C PHE A 258 19.35 -7.67 10.78
N LYS A 259 20.49 -8.25 11.17
CA LYS A 259 21.09 -7.91 12.44
C LYS A 259 21.54 -6.44 12.38
N PRO A 260 21.13 -5.59 13.33
CA PRO A 260 21.57 -4.20 13.36
C PRO A 260 23.09 -4.17 13.56
N GLY A 261 23.81 -3.47 12.67
CA GLY A 261 25.27 -3.39 12.71
C GLY A 261 25.84 -2.49 11.61
N ASN A 262 27.09 -2.06 11.76
CA ASN A 262 27.74 -1.14 10.81
C ASN A 262 27.77 -1.71 9.38
N ILE A 263 28.10 -2.99 9.24
CA ILE A 263 28.13 -3.69 7.94
C ILE A 263 26.75 -3.67 7.29
N THR A 264 25.70 -3.99 8.05
CA THR A 264 24.31 -3.93 7.59
C THR A 264 23.94 -2.53 7.10
N MET A 265 24.35 -1.48 7.81
CA MET A 265 24.09 -0.11 7.39
C MET A 265 24.85 0.25 6.11
N VAL A 266 26.13 -0.11 5.98
CA VAL A 266 26.93 0.18 4.77
C VAL A 266 26.42 -0.59 3.56
N CYS A 267 26.19 -1.91 3.67
CA CYS A 267 25.66 -2.74 2.59
C CYS A 267 24.24 -2.31 2.22
N GLY A 268 23.41 -2.05 3.23
CA GLY A 268 22.06 -1.54 3.05
C GLY A 268 22.04 -0.19 2.35
N GLY A 269 22.92 0.72 2.77
CA GLY A 269 23.13 2.02 2.15
C GLY A 269 23.57 1.89 0.70
N THR A 270 24.54 1.01 0.42
CA THR A 270 25.02 0.74 -0.95
C THR A 270 23.88 0.28 -1.86
N LEU A 271 23.09 -0.71 -1.41
CA LEU A 271 21.98 -1.24 -2.19
C LEU A 271 20.88 -0.18 -2.41
N VAL A 272 20.49 0.53 -1.35
CA VAL A 272 19.47 1.60 -1.41
C VAL A 272 19.95 2.75 -2.28
N GLY A 273 21.21 3.16 -2.16
CA GLY A 273 21.84 4.19 -2.98
C GLY A 273 21.76 3.85 -4.45
N MET A 274 22.24 2.66 -4.83
CA MET A 274 22.21 2.18 -6.21
C MET A 274 20.80 2.22 -6.79
N LEU A 275 19.81 1.61 -6.11
CA LEU A 275 18.43 1.56 -6.58
C LEU A 275 17.77 2.95 -6.62
N SER A 276 18.06 3.81 -5.65
CA SER A 276 17.57 5.20 -5.59
C SER A 276 18.11 6.05 -6.74
N GLY A 277 19.38 5.84 -7.12
CA GLY A 277 19.99 6.42 -8.31
C GLY A 277 19.40 5.88 -9.60
N LEU A 278 19.19 4.58 -9.68
CA LEU A 278 18.81 3.92 -10.92
C LEU A 278 17.32 4.13 -11.30
N VAL A 279 16.41 4.22 -10.32
CA VAL A 279 14.95 4.30 -10.56
C VAL A 279 14.29 5.48 -9.84
N GLY A 280 15.07 6.27 -9.12
CA GLY A 280 14.53 7.42 -8.38
C GLY A 280 13.89 7.05 -7.04
N SER A 281 13.77 5.76 -6.70
CA SER A 281 13.18 5.32 -5.44
C SER A 281 13.75 4.01 -4.91
N ALA A 282 14.09 4.00 -3.62
CA ALA A 282 14.46 2.81 -2.85
C ALA A 282 14.00 2.88 -1.38
N GLY A 283 13.06 3.80 -1.08
CA GLY A 283 12.60 4.10 0.27
C GLY A 283 12.10 2.87 1.07
N PRO A 284 11.31 1.95 0.50
CA PRO A 284 10.88 0.71 1.15
C PRO A 284 12.01 -0.14 1.73
N LEU A 285 13.11 -0.24 1.00
CA LEU A 285 14.27 -1.02 1.40
C LEU A 285 15.05 -0.30 2.51
N GLY A 286 15.28 1.01 2.36
CA GLY A 286 15.89 1.84 3.40
C GLY A 286 15.09 1.79 4.70
N ALA A 287 13.78 1.95 4.61
CA ALA A 287 12.82 1.77 5.69
C ALA A 287 13.00 0.42 6.40
N ALA A 288 13.08 -0.67 5.64
CA ALA A 288 13.24 -2.00 6.22
C ALA A 288 14.58 -2.20 6.96
N ILE A 289 15.67 -1.59 6.49
CA ILE A 289 16.97 -1.59 7.16
C ILE A 289 16.91 -0.77 8.45
N PHE A 290 16.35 0.45 8.40
CA PHE A 290 16.23 1.31 9.59
C PHE A 290 15.26 0.76 10.64
N LEU A 291 14.25 0.00 10.25
CA LEU A 291 13.38 -0.71 11.19
C LEU A 291 14.14 -1.75 12.03
N SER A 292 15.23 -2.32 11.51
CA SER A 292 16.04 -3.29 12.26
C SER A 292 16.79 -2.66 13.45
N LEU A 293 16.94 -1.32 13.44
CA LEU A 293 17.55 -0.55 14.53
C LEU A 293 16.60 -0.30 15.71
N ASN A 294 15.32 -0.67 15.58
CA ASN A 294 14.29 -0.56 16.62
C ASN A 294 14.11 0.87 17.19
N LEU A 295 14.33 1.89 16.35
CA LEU A 295 14.25 3.30 16.73
C LEU A 295 12.81 3.74 17.09
N PRO A 296 12.65 4.79 17.92
CA PRO A 296 11.38 5.50 18.03
C PRO A 296 10.93 6.10 16.67
N PRO A 297 9.63 6.26 16.41
CA PRO A 297 9.12 6.69 15.10
C PRO A 297 9.74 7.99 14.57
N VAL A 298 9.84 9.03 15.41
CA VAL A 298 10.41 10.32 15.00
C VAL A 298 11.90 10.22 14.65
N ALA A 299 12.68 9.49 15.45
CA ALA A 299 14.09 9.22 15.18
C ALA A 299 14.28 8.41 13.89
N TYR A 300 13.41 7.43 13.64
CA TYR A 300 13.39 6.62 12.42
C TYR A 300 13.13 7.50 11.18
N ILE A 301 12.05 8.31 11.19
CA ILE A 301 11.67 9.18 10.07
C ILE A 301 12.78 10.19 9.77
N ALA A 302 13.32 10.84 10.80
CA ALA A 302 14.38 11.82 10.61
C ALA A 302 15.69 11.18 10.11
N SER A 303 16.02 9.97 10.57
CA SER A 303 17.21 9.25 10.12
C SER A 303 17.11 8.84 8.65
N GLU A 304 15.96 8.29 8.23
CA GLU A 304 15.70 7.96 6.82
C GLU A 304 15.80 9.22 5.96
N ALA A 305 15.13 10.29 6.38
CA ALA A 305 15.09 11.56 5.65
C ALA A 305 16.48 12.19 5.48
N VAL A 306 17.38 12.08 6.48
CA VAL A 306 18.78 12.55 6.32
C VAL A 306 19.51 11.74 5.26
N THR A 307 19.39 10.40 5.29
CA THR A 307 20.04 9.55 4.27
C THR A 307 19.48 9.81 2.88
N ALA A 308 18.17 9.99 2.75
CA ALA A 308 17.50 10.33 1.51
C ALA A 308 17.97 11.69 0.98
N THR A 309 18.04 12.71 1.85
CA THR A 309 18.56 14.05 1.53
C THR A 309 19.96 13.96 0.94
N ALA A 310 20.88 13.23 1.60
CA ALA A 310 22.25 13.06 1.13
C ALA A 310 22.30 12.42 -0.28
N MET A 311 21.49 11.39 -0.52
CA MET A 311 21.36 10.77 -1.85
C MET A 311 20.78 11.75 -2.87
N HIS A 312 19.70 12.49 -2.55
CA HIS A 312 19.07 13.42 -3.49
C HIS A 312 19.98 14.58 -3.89
N VAL A 313 20.84 15.08 -2.99
CA VAL A 313 21.85 16.09 -3.32
C VAL A 313 22.80 15.57 -4.41
N VAL A 314 23.43 14.41 -4.20
CA VAL A 314 24.40 13.88 -5.17
C VAL A 314 23.74 13.45 -6.48
N LYS A 315 22.53 12.88 -6.43
CA LYS A 315 21.76 12.53 -7.63
C LYS A 315 21.40 13.76 -8.45
N THR A 316 21.01 14.87 -7.80
CA THR A 316 20.70 16.12 -8.50
C THR A 316 21.89 16.62 -9.30
N MET A 317 23.10 16.58 -8.71
CA MET A 317 24.33 16.95 -9.42
C MET A 317 24.61 16.06 -10.63
N VAL A 318 24.42 14.73 -10.48
CA VAL A 318 24.64 13.76 -11.56
C VAL A 318 23.60 13.94 -12.67
N TYR A 319 22.31 14.06 -12.34
CA TYR A 319 21.25 14.29 -13.33
C TYR A 319 21.40 15.63 -14.05
N GLN A 320 21.81 16.69 -13.35
CA GLN A 320 22.13 17.96 -14.01
C GLN A 320 23.18 17.77 -15.11
N LYS A 321 24.25 17.01 -14.81
CA LYS A 321 25.37 16.80 -15.72
C LYS A 321 25.01 15.91 -16.92
N TYR A 322 24.26 14.83 -16.72
CA TYR A 322 24.05 13.80 -17.75
C TYR A 322 22.66 13.79 -18.38
N VAL A 323 21.64 14.36 -17.73
CA VAL A 323 20.26 14.43 -18.27
C VAL A 323 19.92 15.86 -18.72
N GLY A 324 20.47 16.87 -18.05
CA GLY A 324 20.23 18.28 -18.35
C GLY A 324 18.89 18.77 -17.79
N ILE A 325 18.88 19.15 -16.51
CA ILE A 325 17.69 19.73 -15.87
C ILE A 325 17.64 21.22 -16.21
N GLY A 326 16.56 21.64 -16.89
CA GLY A 326 16.33 23.03 -17.25
C GLY A 326 15.62 23.83 -16.17
N ILE A 327 15.44 25.13 -16.40
CA ILE A 327 14.78 26.03 -15.45
C ILE A 327 13.32 25.62 -15.19
N LYS A 328 12.62 25.12 -16.23
CA LYS A 328 11.23 24.64 -16.12
C LYS A 328 11.12 23.48 -15.15
N GLU A 329 12.01 22.50 -15.28
CA GLU A 329 12.07 21.31 -14.43
C GLU A 329 12.42 21.67 -12.98
N ILE A 330 13.36 22.61 -12.79
CA ILE A 330 13.68 23.16 -11.46
C ILE A 330 12.45 23.83 -10.84
N SER A 331 11.75 24.70 -11.58
CA SER A 331 10.54 25.36 -11.08
C SER A 331 9.45 24.38 -10.68
N ILE A 332 9.23 23.32 -11.48
CA ILE A 332 8.28 22.25 -11.13
C ILE A 332 8.72 21.52 -9.86
N GLY A 333 10.00 21.17 -9.75
CA GLY A 333 10.55 20.50 -8.56
C GLY A 333 10.40 21.34 -7.29
N LEU A 334 10.66 22.65 -7.37
CA LEU A 334 10.47 23.60 -6.27
C LEU A 334 8.99 23.74 -5.87
N PHE A 335 8.10 23.86 -6.85
CA PHE A 335 6.66 23.95 -6.64
C PHE A 335 6.11 22.70 -5.93
N MET A 336 6.51 21.51 -6.39
CA MET A 336 6.18 20.26 -5.74
C MET A 336 6.79 20.19 -4.34
N GLY A 337 8.04 20.61 -4.17
CA GLY A 337 8.71 20.67 -2.87
C GLY A 337 7.96 21.53 -1.84
N ALA A 338 7.41 22.68 -2.25
CA ALA A 338 6.57 23.51 -1.39
C ALA A 338 5.30 22.76 -0.93
N ALA A 339 4.62 22.07 -1.84
CA ALA A 339 3.48 21.21 -1.49
C ALA A 339 3.88 20.08 -0.54
N MET A 340 5.09 19.52 -0.72
CA MET A 340 5.61 18.45 0.15
C MET A 340 5.90 18.92 1.57
N ILE A 341 6.31 20.18 1.78
CA ILE A 341 6.47 20.75 3.13
C ILE A 341 5.13 20.73 3.86
N LEU A 342 4.07 21.24 3.21
CA LEU A 342 2.72 21.28 3.77
C LEU A 342 2.19 19.88 4.07
N GLY A 343 2.37 18.94 3.13
CA GLY A 343 1.95 17.55 3.30
C GLY A 343 2.68 16.87 4.46
N THR A 344 3.99 17.08 4.57
CA THR A 344 4.81 16.53 5.66
C THR A 344 4.32 17.01 7.03
N TRP A 345 3.96 18.28 7.16
CA TRP A 345 3.41 18.85 8.39
C TRP A 345 2.02 18.28 8.72
N ALA A 346 1.16 18.09 7.72
CA ALA A 346 -0.13 17.43 7.91
C ALA A 346 0.05 15.97 8.37
N GLY A 347 0.98 15.24 7.75
CA GLY A 347 1.32 13.86 8.12
C GLY A 347 1.89 13.74 9.53
N LYS A 348 2.74 14.69 9.97
CA LYS A 348 3.32 14.72 11.31
C LYS A 348 2.25 14.63 12.41
N LYS A 349 1.18 15.43 12.30
CA LYS A 349 0.08 15.48 13.28
C LYS A 349 -0.59 14.11 13.48
N PHE A 350 -0.61 13.27 12.44
CA PHE A 350 -1.16 11.92 12.48
C PHE A 350 -0.22 10.90 13.17
N ILE A 351 1.10 11.06 13.05
CA ILE A 351 2.08 10.10 13.62
C ILE A 351 2.36 10.35 15.10
N GLU A 352 2.42 11.61 15.52
CA GLU A 352 2.85 11.96 16.89
C GLU A 352 1.94 11.31 17.96
N SER A 353 0.71 10.96 17.58
CA SER A 353 -0.26 10.25 18.42
C SER A 353 -0.28 8.73 18.23
N MET A 354 0.54 8.17 17.33
CA MET A 354 0.48 6.76 16.95
C MET A 354 1.42 5.87 17.81
N PRO A 355 0.89 4.83 18.47
CA PRO A 355 1.70 3.83 19.15
C PRO A 355 2.65 3.09 18.19
N LYS A 356 3.82 2.68 18.68
CA LYS A 356 4.89 2.06 17.89
C LYS A 356 4.44 0.81 17.13
N GLU A 357 3.60 -0.02 17.74
CA GLU A 357 3.09 -1.26 17.16
C GLU A 357 2.17 -0.98 15.96
N LYS A 358 1.35 0.07 16.06
CA LYS A 358 0.48 0.52 14.96
C LYS A 358 1.30 1.13 13.83
N PHE A 359 2.34 1.88 14.16
CA PHE A 359 3.26 2.45 13.19
C PHE A 359 3.95 1.36 12.34
N VAL A 360 4.48 0.31 12.98
CA VAL A 360 5.12 -0.80 12.27
C VAL A 360 4.14 -1.51 11.32
N LYS A 361 2.88 -1.73 11.75
CA LYS A 361 1.82 -2.31 10.89
C LYS A 361 1.50 -1.40 9.71
N PHE A 362 1.31 -0.10 9.96
CA PHE A 362 1.03 0.90 8.93
C PHE A 362 2.11 0.92 7.84
N VAL A 363 3.39 0.99 8.26
CA VAL A 363 4.54 0.91 7.35
C VAL A 363 4.52 -0.41 6.57
N GLY A 364 4.26 -1.54 7.23
CA GLY A 364 4.17 -2.86 6.59
C GLY A 364 3.13 -2.92 5.47
N VAL A 365 1.91 -2.41 5.72
CA VAL A 365 0.83 -2.39 4.72
C VAL A 365 1.21 -1.51 3.53
N LEU A 366 1.78 -0.32 3.79
CA LEU A 366 2.20 0.59 2.73
C LEU A 366 3.28 -0.04 1.84
N LEU A 367 4.25 -0.76 2.42
CA LEU A 367 5.27 -1.50 1.66
C LEU A 367 4.63 -2.52 0.70
N CYS A 368 3.60 -3.25 1.14
CA CYS A 368 2.91 -4.24 0.31
C CYS A 368 2.15 -3.58 -0.85
N LEU A 369 1.38 -2.52 -0.57
CA LEU A 369 0.59 -1.81 -1.59
C LEU A 369 1.49 -1.23 -2.68
N VAL A 370 2.58 -0.57 -2.26
CA VAL A 370 3.54 0.02 -3.19
C VAL A 370 4.30 -1.05 -3.97
N GLY A 371 4.66 -2.17 -3.31
CA GLY A 371 5.25 -3.32 -3.99
C GLY A 371 4.35 -3.85 -5.10
N LEU A 372 3.06 -4.09 -4.83
CA LEU A 372 2.10 -4.56 -5.84
C LEU A 372 1.96 -3.58 -7.02
N GLN A 373 1.89 -2.29 -6.74
CA GLN A 373 1.76 -1.26 -7.77
C GLN A 373 2.95 -1.23 -8.75
N MET A 374 4.19 -1.41 -8.27
CA MET A 374 5.36 -1.43 -9.16
C MET A 374 5.43 -2.68 -10.03
N VAL A 375 4.83 -3.79 -9.61
CA VAL A 375 4.95 -5.08 -10.30
C VAL A 375 4.05 -5.15 -11.50
N PHE A 376 2.81 -4.73 -11.31
CA PHE A 376 1.83 -4.77 -12.37
C PHE A 376 1.96 -3.56 -13.31
N PHE A 377 2.62 -2.47 -12.86
CA PHE A 377 2.56 -1.18 -13.55
C PHE A 377 3.89 -0.41 -13.65
N GLY A 378 5.02 -1.02 -13.27
CA GLY A 378 6.36 -0.43 -13.35
C GLY A 378 7.06 -0.65 -14.68
#